data_AF-A0A7W2FUZ7-F1
#
_entry.id   AF-A0A7W2FUZ7-F1
#
_cell.length_a   1.000
_cell.length_b   1.000
_cell.length_c   1.000
_cell.angle_alpha   90.00
_cell.angle_beta   90.00
_cell.angle_gamma   90.00
#
_symmetry.space_group_name_H-M   'P 1'
#
loop_
_entity.id
_entity.type
_entity.pdbx_description
1 polymer ?
#
loop_
_entity_poly.entity_id
_entity_poly.type
_entity_poly.pdbx_seq_one_letter_code
_entity_poly.pdbx_strand_id
1 'polypeptide(L)' 'MTIQGFDTRPGEGSATQRAYQMLRHMIVTGVLRPGEKLKIDALRRKLDTGASPIREALSLLTSDNLVERIDQRGF' A
#
# COMPACT_ATOMS: atom_id res chain seq x y z
N MET A 1 22.90 -17.14 0.67
CA MET A 1 21.63 -17.10 -0.10
C MET A 1 20.56 -16.56 0.82
N THR A 2 20.27 -15.26 0.74
CA THR A 2 19.38 -14.60 1.70
C THR A 2 17.93 -14.82 1.31
N ILE A 3 17.28 -15.76 1.97
CA ILE A 3 15.83 -15.90 1.97
C ILE A 3 15.28 -15.08 3.14
N GLN A 4 14.83 -13.85 2.89
CA GLN A 4 13.98 -13.13 3.84
C GLN A 4 12.55 -13.66 3.70
N GLY A 5 12.23 -14.67 4.52
CA GLY A 5 10.84 -15.02 4.81
C GLY A 5 10.21 -13.89 5.64
N PHE A 6 9.17 -13.25 5.11
CA PHE A 6 8.33 -12.35 5.89
C PHE A 6 7.39 -13.21 6.75
N ASP A 7 7.86 -13.54 7.96
CA ASP A 7 7.04 -14.04 9.07
C ASP A 7 6.05 -12.93 9.49
N THR A 8 4.84 -12.94 8.96
CA THR A 8 3.73 -12.17 9.55
C THR A 8 2.93 -13.07 10.47
N ARG A 9 3.22 -12.97 11.76
CA ARG A 9 2.45 -13.58 12.84
C ARG A 9 1.04 -12.96 12.93
N PRO A 10 -0.01 -13.75 13.15
CA PRO A 10 -1.37 -13.24 13.31
C PRO A 10 -1.53 -12.69 14.73
N GLY A 11 -1.40 -11.37 14.91
CA GLY A 11 -1.62 -10.71 16.20
C GLY A 11 -1.20 -9.24 16.22
N GLU A 12 -0.20 -8.88 15.42
CA GLU A 12 0.13 -7.48 15.08
C GLU A 12 -0.25 -7.30 13.61
N GLY A 13 -1.18 -6.39 13.31
CA GLY A 13 -1.74 -6.25 11.96
C GLY A 13 -0.66 -6.35 10.88
N SER A 14 -0.87 -7.23 9.88
CA SER A 14 0.13 -7.56 8.86
C SER A 14 0.71 -6.29 8.22
N ALA A 15 1.92 -6.37 7.66
CA ALA A 15 2.52 -5.23 6.96
C ALA A 15 1.57 -4.63 5.89
N THR A 16 0.75 -5.49 5.27
CA THR A 16 -0.35 -5.11 4.38
C THR A 16 -1.42 -4.28 5.09
N GLN A 17 -1.91 -4.73 6.25
CA GLN A 17 -2.92 -4.00 7.02
C GLN A 17 -2.41 -2.64 7.49
N ARG A 18 -1.15 -2.55 7.93
CA ARG A 18 -0.53 -1.26 8.31
C ARG A 18 -0.43 -0.31 7.12
N ALA A 19 0.07 -0.79 5.98
CA ALA A 19 0.14 -0.01 4.76
C ALA A 19 -1.25 0.49 4.32
N TYR A 20 -2.26 -0.38 4.37
CA TYR A 20 -3.65 -0.04 4.06
C TYR A 20 -4.16 1.11 4.93
N GLN A 21 -4.03 1.01 6.26
CA GLN A 21 -4.52 2.04 7.18
C GLN A 21 -3.82 3.39 6.96
N MET A 22 -2.49 3.38 6.76
CA MET A 22 -1.73 4.60 6.49
C MET A 22 -2.11 5.25 5.17
N LEU A 23 -2.22 4.46 4.09
CA LEU A 23 -2.63 4.95 2.78
C LEU A 23 -4.05 5.50 2.80
N ARG A 24 -4.99 4.76 3.40
CA ARG A 24 -6.37 5.22 3.60
C ARG A 24 -6.40 6.56 4.32
N HIS A 25 -5.68 6.66 5.44
CA HIS A 25 -5.59 7.90 6.21
C HIS A 25 -5.08 9.06 5.35
N MET A 26 -4.00 8.86 4.57
CA MET A 26 -3.46 9.90 3.70
C MET A 26 -4.43 10.32 2.58
N ILE A 27 -5.23 9.39 2.04
CA ILE A 27 -6.25 9.71 1.03
C ILE A 27 -7.38 10.53 1.66
N VAL A 28 -7.96 10.06 2.77
CA VAL A 28 -9.12 10.74 3.39
C VAL A 28 -8.77 12.09 4.00
N THR A 29 -7.51 12.29 4.41
CA THR A 29 -7.01 13.58 4.91
C THR A 29 -6.50 14.50 3.80
N GLY A 30 -6.43 14.02 2.55
CA GLY A 30 -5.95 14.81 1.41
C GLY A 30 -4.44 14.98 1.34
N VAL A 31 -3.66 14.23 2.12
CA VAL A 31 -2.19 14.16 1.99
C VAL A 31 -1.79 13.59 0.62
N LEU A 32 -2.54 12.61 0.13
CA LEU A 32 -2.50 12.15 -1.26
C LEU A 32 -3.66 12.82 -1.99
N ARG A 33 -3.37 13.53 -3.09
CA ARG A 33 -4.42 14.28 -3.78
C ARG A 33 -5.26 13.32 -4.65
N PRO A 34 -6.57 13.56 -4.80
CA PRO A 34 -7.37 12.85 -5.78
C PRO A 34 -6.77 12.95 -7.19
N GLY A 35 -6.65 11.82 -7.88
CA GLY A 35 -6.03 11.74 -9.21
C GLY A 35 -4.49 11.77 -9.21
N GLU A 36 -3.85 11.86 -8.05
CA GLU A 36 -2.39 11.71 -7.95
C GLU A 36 -1.98 10.26 -8.17
N LYS A 37 -0.95 10.05 -9.01
CA LYS A 37 -0.45 8.70 -9.32
C LYS A 37 0.29 8.09 -8.13
N LEU A 38 -0.13 6.89 -7.73
CA LEU A 38 0.41 6.16 -6.60
C LEU A 38 1.55 5.23 -7.04
N LYS A 39 2.76 5.78 -7.08
CA LYS A 39 3.97 5.01 -7.41
C LYS A 39 4.39 4.12 -6.25
N ILE A 40 4.42 2.80 -6.48
CA ILE A 40 4.79 1.80 -5.48
C ILE A 40 6.16 2.09 -4.85
N ASP A 41 7.20 2.40 -5.64
CA ASP A 41 8.52 2.71 -5.09
C ASP A 41 8.56 3.96 -4.20
N ALA A 42 7.71 4.96 -4.48
CA ALA A 42 7.58 6.13 -3.62
C ALA A 42 6.90 5.76 -2.30
N LEU A 43 5.82 4.98 -2.36
CA LEU A 43 5.08 4.53 -1.18
C LEU A 43 5.90 3.59 -0.29
N ARG A 44 6.69 2.69 -0.89
CA ARG A 44 7.63 1.81 -0.17
C ARG A 44 8.61 2.61 0.68
N ARG A 45 9.21 3.67 0.10
CA ARG A 45 10.12 4.56 0.83
C ARG A 45 9.41 5.40 1.88
N LYS A 46 8.21 5.88 1.58
CA LYS A 46 7.42 6.72 2.50
C LYS A 46 6.90 5.96 3.71
N LEU A 47 6.53 4.69 3.53
CA LEU A 47 5.91 3.84 4.55
C LEU A 47 6.89 2.82 5.13
N ASP A 48 8.17 2.87 4.73
CA ASP A 48 9.22 1.92 5.10
C ASP A 48 8.74 0.46 5.05
N THR A 49 8.09 0.10 3.93
CA THR A 49 7.35 -1.15 3.78
C THR A 49 7.68 -1.82 2.44
N GLY A 50 7.69 -3.16 2.43
CA GLY A 50 8.00 -3.97 1.24
C GLY A 50 7.01 -3.78 0.07
N ALA A 51 7.42 -4.16 -1.15
CA ALA A 51 6.58 -3.97 -2.34
C ALA A 51 5.28 -4.81 -2.32
N SER A 52 5.33 -6.05 -1.80
CA SER A 52 4.16 -6.94 -1.72
C SER A 52 3.05 -6.35 -0.85
N PRO A 53 3.30 -5.98 0.42
CA PRO A 53 2.26 -5.39 1.27
C PRO A 53 1.70 -4.07 0.73
N ILE A 54 2.51 -3.25 0.05
CA ILE A 54 2.02 -2.04 -0.63
C ILE A 54 1.06 -2.40 -1.77
N ARG A 55 1.40 -3.38 -2.61
CA ARG A 55 0.54 -3.82 -3.72
C ARG A 55 -0.78 -4.40 -3.23
N GLU A 56 -0.73 -5.22 -2.20
CA GLU A 56 -1.92 -5.78 -1.57
C GLU A 56 -2.78 -4.68 -0.94
N ALA A 57 -2.18 -3.75 -0.19
CA ALA A 57 -2.89 -2.62 0.39
C ALA A 57 -3.57 -1.75 -0.67
N LEU A 58 -2.89 -1.45 -1.78
CA LEU A 58 -3.48 -0.72 -2.90
C LEU A 58 -4.61 -1.53 -3.55
N SER A 59 -4.48 -2.85 -3.66
CA SER A 59 -5.55 -3.70 -4.17
C SER A 59 -6.79 -3.67 -3.27
N LEU A 60 -6.62 -3.67 -1.95
CA LEU A 60 -7.72 -3.53 -0.99
C LEU A 60 -8.36 -2.15 -1.09
N LEU A 61 -7.57 -1.08 -1.20
CA LEU A 61 -8.09 0.28 -1.39
C LEU A 61 -8.85 0.43 -2.71
N THR A 62 -8.48 -0.32 -3.75
CA THR A 62 -9.25 -0.41 -4.98
C THR A 62 -10.58 -1.11 -4.76
N SER A 63 -10.63 -2.20 -3.98
CA SER A 63 -11.89 -2.85 -3.59
C SER A 63 -12.80 -1.90 -2.79
N ASP A 64 -12.21 -0.99 -2.01
CA ASP A 64 -12.93 0.04 -1.25
C ASP A 64 -13.28 1.31 -2.07
N ASN A 65 -12.99 1.34 -3.37
CA ASN A 65 -13.20 2.49 -4.27
C ASN A 65 -12.46 3.77 -3.86
N LEU A 66 -11.34 3.65 -3.13
CA LEU A 66 -10.48 4.77 -2.75
C LEU A 66 -9.33 5.01 -3.73
N VAL A 67 -8.96 3.99 -4.50
CA VAL A 67 -7.84 4.02 -5.46
C VAL A 67 -8.26 3.32 -6.74
N GLU A 68 -8.02 3.93 -7.89
CA GLU A 68 -8.21 3.28 -9.18
C GLU A 68 -6.91 2.63 -9.67
N ARG A 69 -7.02 1.51 -10.38
CA ARG A 69 -5.88 0.87 -11.03
C ARG A 69 -5.75 1.39 -12.46
N ILE A 70 -4.67 2.10 -12.75
CA ILE A 70 -4.39 2.62 -14.09
C ILE A 70 -3.49 1.64 -14.85
N ASP A 71 -4.12 0.57 -15.35
CA ASP A 71 -3.61 -0.43 -16.31
C ASP A 71 -2.14 -0.87 -16.08
N GLN A 72 -1.41 -1.34 -17.10
CA GLN A 72 -0.03 -1.88 -16.99
C GLN A 72 1.04 -0.90 -16.42
N ARG A 73 0.67 0.28 -15.93
CA ARG A 73 1.60 1.31 -15.43
C ARG A 73 1.51 1.56 -13.92
N GLY A 74 0.46 1.10 -13.23
CA GLY A 74 0.38 1.17 -11.76
C GLY A 74 -1.00 1.50 -11.18
N PHE A 75 -1.00 2.41 -10.21
CA PHE A 75 -2.14 2.93 -9.45
C PHE A 75 -2.07 4.45 -9.43
#